data_AF-A0A8S9JLD0-F1
#
_entry.id   AF-A0A8S9JLD0-F1
#
_cell.length_a   1.000
_cell.length_b   1.000
_cell.length_c   1.000
_cell.angle_alpha   90.00
_cell.angle_beta   90.00
_cell.angle_gamma   90.00
#
_symmetry.space_group_name_H-M   'P 1'
#
loop_
_entity.id
_entity.type
_entity.pdbx_description
1 polymer ?
#
loop_
_entity_poly.entity_id
_entity_poly.type
_entity_poly.pdbx_seq_one_letter_code
_entity_poly.pdbx_strand_id
1 'polypeptide(L)'
;MEITNVTEYEAIAKEKLPKMVYDYYASGAEDQWTLKENRNAFARILFRPRILIDVSKIDMTTTVLGFKISMPIMVAPTAMQKMAHPEGEYATARAASAAGTIMTLSSWATSSVEEVASTGPGIRFFQLYVSLSKQLVVQSPHIGI
;
A
#
# COMPACT_ATOMS: atom_id res chain seq x y z
N MET A 1 -6.91 10.19 23.52
CA MET A 1 -7.84 9.75 22.46
C MET A 1 -7.11 8.68 21.66
N GLU A 2 -7.70 7.51 21.48
CA GLU A 2 -7.09 6.37 20.79
C GLU A 2 -7.61 6.30 19.34
N ILE A 3 -6.75 5.91 18.39
CA ILE A 3 -7.16 5.69 16.99
C ILE A 3 -7.85 4.33 16.91
N THR A 4 -9.08 4.30 16.40
CA THR A 4 -9.94 3.11 16.35
C THR A 4 -10.21 2.61 14.93
N ASN A 5 -9.99 3.44 13.91
CA ASN A 5 -10.20 3.07 12.52
C ASN A 5 -9.19 3.74 11.57
N VAL A 6 -9.05 3.18 10.36
CA VAL A 6 -8.07 3.66 9.37
C VAL A 6 -8.38 5.08 8.88
N THR A 7 -9.67 5.45 8.78
CA THR A 7 -10.07 6.75 8.23
C THR A 7 -9.67 7.93 9.11
N GLU A 8 -9.47 7.72 10.41
CA GLU A 8 -8.99 8.76 11.34
C GLU A 8 -7.58 9.26 11.00
N TYR A 9 -6.73 8.44 10.36
CA TYR A 9 -5.41 8.87 9.91
C TYR A 9 -5.46 10.00 8.88
N GLU A 10 -6.51 10.08 8.06
CA GLU A 10 -6.65 11.14 7.05
C GLU A 10 -6.75 12.53 7.69
N ALA A 11 -7.49 12.65 8.80
CA ALA A 11 -7.63 13.89 9.54
C ALA A 11 -6.30 14.29 10.23
N ILE A 12 -5.62 13.34 10.84
CA ILE A 12 -4.32 13.56 11.50
C ILE A 12 -3.26 13.98 10.46
N ALA A 13 -3.24 13.32 9.29
CA ALA A 13 -2.33 13.67 8.20
C ALA A 13 -2.62 15.08 7.68
N LYS A 14 -3.90 15.45 7.51
CA LYS A 14 -4.31 16.79 7.07
C LYS A 14 -3.84 17.90 8.01
N GLU A 15 -3.83 17.63 9.31
CA GLU A 15 -3.38 18.58 10.33
C GLU A 15 -1.86 18.77 10.33
N LYS A 16 -1.10 17.69 10.09
CA LYS A 16 0.36 17.68 10.24
C LYS A 16 1.13 17.97 8.96
N LEU A 17 0.59 17.59 7.81
CA LEU A 17 1.28 17.74 6.53
C LEU A 17 1.11 19.16 5.97
N PRO A 18 2.13 19.70 5.28
CA PRO A 18 1.94 20.90 4.48
C PRO A 18 0.79 20.72 3.50
N LYS A 19 -0.01 21.77 3.28
CA LYS A 19 -1.22 21.70 2.43
C LYS A 19 -0.96 21.06 1.06
N MET A 20 0.12 21.46 0.39
CA MET A 20 0.51 20.93 -0.91
C MET A 20 0.76 19.41 -0.88
N VAL A 21 1.41 18.91 0.17
CA VAL A 21 1.70 17.48 0.33
C VAL A 21 0.42 16.71 0.62
N TYR A 22 -0.44 17.21 1.51
CA TYR A 22 -1.72 16.58 1.79
C TYR A 22 -2.61 16.54 0.54
N ASP A 23 -2.77 17.65 -0.18
CA ASP A 23 -3.59 17.72 -1.38
C ASP A 23 -3.09 16.75 -2.46
N TYR A 24 -1.77 16.60 -2.62
CA TYR A 24 -1.17 15.66 -3.57
C TYR A 24 -1.61 14.21 -3.29
N TYR A 25 -1.66 13.79 -2.03
CA TYR A 25 -2.09 12.44 -1.67
C TYR A 25 -3.61 12.25 -1.63
N ALA A 26 -4.35 13.27 -1.20
CA ALA A 26 -5.78 13.15 -0.94
C ALA A 26 -6.67 13.42 -2.15
N SER A 27 -6.16 14.12 -3.18
CA SER A 27 -6.97 14.53 -4.33
C SER A 27 -7.31 13.38 -5.28
N GLY A 28 -8.51 13.47 -5.86
CA GLY A 28 -8.93 12.70 -7.02
C GLY A 28 -8.95 13.55 -8.29
N ALA A 29 -9.36 12.95 -9.42
CA ALA A 29 -9.50 13.67 -10.68
C ALA A 29 -10.73 14.59 -10.68
N GLU A 30 -10.56 15.81 -11.20
CA GLU A 30 -11.62 16.79 -11.49
C GLU A 30 -12.58 17.02 -10.31
N ASP A 31 -13.88 16.75 -10.48
CA ASP A 31 -14.90 16.92 -9.45
C ASP A 31 -14.85 15.82 -8.36
N GLN A 32 -13.89 14.89 -8.47
CA GLN A 32 -13.61 13.85 -7.48
C GLN A 32 -14.79 12.91 -7.21
N TRP A 33 -15.71 12.80 -8.18
CA TRP A 33 -16.89 11.94 -8.07
C TRP A 33 -16.48 10.49 -7.82
N THR A 34 -15.56 9.96 -8.63
CA THR A 34 -15.06 8.58 -8.49
C THR A 34 -14.31 8.37 -7.17
N LEU A 35 -13.61 9.38 -6.66
CA LEU A 35 -12.94 9.28 -5.35
C LEU A 35 -13.95 9.02 -4.23
N LYS A 36 -15.04 9.78 -4.22
CA LYS A 36 -16.14 9.60 -3.26
C LYS A 36 -16.84 8.26 -3.49
N GLU A 37 -17.09 7.91 -4.74
CA GLU A 37 -17.83 6.72 -5.12
C GLU A 37 -17.09 5.41 -4.79
N ASN A 38 -15.75 5.39 -4.87
CA ASN A 38 -14.92 4.24 -4.48
C ASN A 38 -15.22 3.78 -3.04
N ARG A 39 -15.54 4.71 -2.13
CA ARG A 39 -15.93 4.38 -0.74
C ARG A 39 -17.41 4.02 -0.65
N ASN A 40 -18.29 4.81 -1.25
CA ASN A 40 -19.74 4.60 -1.19
C ASN A 40 -20.18 3.26 -1.80
N ALA A 41 -19.43 2.75 -2.78
CA ALA A 41 -19.75 1.51 -3.46
C ALA A 41 -19.88 0.31 -2.53
N PHE A 42 -19.05 0.24 -1.49
CA PHE A 42 -19.10 -0.84 -0.51
C PHE A 42 -20.40 -0.85 0.32
N ALA A 43 -21.02 0.31 0.54
CA ALA A 43 -22.28 0.41 1.29
C ALA A 43 -23.49 -0.20 0.55
N ARG A 44 -23.34 -0.47 -0.76
CA ARG A 44 -24.38 -1.13 -1.56
C ARG A 44 -24.37 -2.65 -1.44
N ILE A 45 -23.33 -3.22 -0.82
CA ILE A 45 -23.17 -4.66 -0.66
C ILE A 45 -23.49 -5.04 0.78
N LEU A 46 -24.42 -5.98 0.96
CA LEU A 46 -24.84 -6.45 2.28
C LEU A 46 -24.31 -7.85 2.55
N PHE A 47 -24.00 -8.13 3.82
CA PHE A 47 -23.59 -9.46 4.25
C PHE A 47 -24.79 -10.39 4.44
N ARG A 48 -24.59 -11.68 4.16
CA ARG A 48 -25.49 -12.77 4.55
C ARG A 48 -24.76 -13.69 5.52
N PRO A 49 -24.62 -13.30 6.80
CA PRO A 49 -23.81 -14.04 7.76
C PRO A 49 -24.37 -15.45 7.96
N ARG A 50 -23.47 -16.40 8.17
CA ARG A 50 -23.80 -17.78 8.51
C ARG A 50 -23.62 -17.95 10.01
N ILE A 51 -24.65 -18.43 10.69
CA ILE A 51 -24.68 -18.62 12.15
C ILE A 51 -24.41 -20.08 12.52
N LEU A 52 -24.11 -20.33 13.81
CA LEU A 52 -23.84 -21.66 14.36
C LEU A 52 -22.67 -22.39 13.68
N ILE A 53 -21.66 -21.64 13.24
CA ILE A 53 -20.40 -22.15 12.71
C ILE A 53 -19.32 -21.92 13.77
N ASP A 54 -18.51 -22.95 14.04
CA ASP A 54 -17.31 -22.80 14.87
C ASP A 54 -16.28 -21.94 14.14
N VAL A 55 -16.05 -20.75 14.68
CA VAL A 55 -15.08 -19.76 14.19
C VAL A 55 -13.94 -19.54 15.19
N SER A 56 -13.70 -20.50 16.09
CA SER A 56 -12.63 -20.45 17.10
C SER A 56 -11.22 -20.35 16.48
N LYS A 57 -11.07 -20.77 15.21
CA LYS A 57 -9.84 -20.63 14.43
C LYS A 57 -10.16 -20.06 13.06
N ILE A 58 -9.61 -18.89 12.76
CA ILE A 58 -9.68 -18.25 11.44
C ILE A 58 -8.28 -18.23 10.84
N ASP A 59 -8.15 -18.82 9.65
CA ASP A 59 -6.94 -18.76 8.85
C ASP A 59 -7.14 -17.73 7.73
N MET A 60 -6.37 -16.64 7.77
CA MET A 60 -6.37 -15.61 6.73
C MET A 60 -5.24 -15.80 5.71
N THR A 61 -4.38 -16.82 5.90
CA THR A 61 -3.23 -17.02 5.02
C THR A 61 -3.70 -17.33 3.60
N THR A 62 -2.93 -16.86 2.62
CA THR A 62 -3.23 -17.11 1.20
C THR A 62 -1.94 -17.18 0.38
N THR A 63 -2.06 -17.54 -0.90
CA THR A 63 -0.95 -17.63 -1.84
C THR A 63 -1.19 -16.68 -3.00
N VAL A 64 -0.26 -15.75 -3.23
CA VAL A 64 -0.26 -14.81 -4.34
C VAL A 64 0.93 -15.10 -5.23
N LEU A 65 0.70 -15.52 -6.48
CA LEU A 65 1.75 -15.85 -7.45
C LEU A 65 2.79 -16.88 -6.94
N GLY A 66 2.36 -17.82 -6.11
CA GLY A 66 3.23 -18.83 -5.50
C GLY A 66 3.85 -18.43 -4.15
N PHE A 67 3.70 -17.17 -3.73
CA PHE A 67 4.18 -16.70 -2.44
C PHE A 67 3.09 -16.79 -1.36
N LYS A 68 3.41 -17.44 -0.24
CA LYS A 68 2.50 -17.50 0.92
C LYS A 68 2.58 -16.19 1.71
N ILE A 69 1.43 -15.60 2.01
CA ILE A 69 1.28 -14.37 2.82
C ILE A 69 0.33 -14.58 3.99
N SER A 70 0.44 -13.73 5.02
CA SER A 70 -0.31 -13.84 6.28
C SER A 70 -1.80 -13.50 6.15
N MET A 71 -2.16 -12.61 5.22
CA MET A 71 -3.51 -12.10 5.00
C MET A 71 -3.69 -11.57 3.57
N PRO A 72 -4.92 -11.53 3.02
CA PRO A 72 -5.18 -11.06 1.65
C PRO A 72 -5.23 -9.52 1.55
N ILE A 73 -4.33 -8.82 2.24
CA ILE A 73 -4.25 -7.36 2.26
C ILE A 73 -2.80 -6.97 1.99
N MET A 74 -2.54 -6.30 0.86
CA MET A 74 -1.22 -5.89 0.40
C MET A 74 -1.11 -4.36 0.35
N VAL A 75 0.12 -3.84 0.29
CA VAL A 75 0.37 -2.40 0.14
C VAL A 75 0.47 -2.04 -1.34
N ALA A 76 -0.44 -1.17 -1.79
CA ALA A 76 -0.48 -0.65 -3.16
C ALA A 76 0.69 0.32 -3.43
N PRO A 77 1.14 0.46 -4.70
CA PRO A 77 2.20 1.39 -5.04
C PRO A 77 1.69 2.83 -4.95
N THR A 78 2.37 3.63 -4.15
CA THR A 78 2.21 5.08 -4.03
C THR A 78 3.56 5.76 -4.25
N ALA A 79 3.53 7.03 -4.61
CA ALA A 79 4.74 7.77 -4.98
C ALA A 79 5.27 8.65 -3.83
N MET A 80 6.58 8.89 -3.84
CA MET A 80 7.25 9.90 -3.03
C MET A 80 6.93 9.88 -1.52
N GLN A 81 7.03 8.72 -0.86
CA GLN A 81 6.59 8.59 0.55
C GLN A 81 7.40 9.44 1.53
N LYS A 82 8.63 9.87 1.16
CA LYS A 82 9.43 10.77 2.00
C LYS A 82 8.83 12.17 2.18
N MET A 83 7.81 12.56 1.39
CA MET A 83 7.06 13.79 1.69
C MET A 83 6.13 13.63 2.91
N ALA A 84 5.69 12.40 3.20
CA ALA A 84 4.81 12.12 4.34
C ALA A 84 5.60 11.88 5.64
N HIS A 85 6.77 11.24 5.55
CA HIS A 85 7.62 10.94 6.70
C HIS A 85 9.09 10.79 6.26
N PRO A 86 10.10 11.26 7.01
CA PRO A 86 11.52 11.19 6.60
C PRO A 86 12.00 9.80 6.18
N GLU A 87 11.47 8.74 6.80
CA GLU A 87 11.81 7.36 6.45
C GLU A 87 11.11 6.83 5.19
N GLY A 88 10.01 7.45 4.75
CA GLY A 88 9.27 7.07 3.54
C GLY A 88 9.10 5.57 3.32
N GLU A 89 9.58 5.08 2.18
CA GLU A 89 9.43 3.69 1.76
C GLU A 89 10.14 2.68 2.69
N TYR A 90 11.14 3.10 3.46
CA TYR A 90 11.82 2.21 4.42
C TYR A 90 10.87 1.79 5.53
N ALA A 91 10.09 2.72 6.07
CA ALA A 91 9.11 2.43 7.11
C ALA A 91 8.03 1.48 6.59
N THR A 92 7.51 1.75 5.39
CA THR A 92 6.50 0.92 4.72
C THR A 92 7.01 -0.50 4.46
N ALA A 93 8.25 -0.64 3.97
CA ALA A 93 8.85 -1.94 3.67
C ALA A 93 9.05 -2.81 4.91
N ARG A 94 9.54 -2.21 6.01
CA ARG A 94 9.67 -2.92 7.29
C ARG A 94 8.31 -3.31 7.85
N ALA A 95 7.32 -2.43 7.78
CA ALA A 95 5.97 -2.72 8.26
C ALA A 95 5.30 -3.85 7.46
N ALA A 96 5.38 -3.83 6.14
CA ALA A 96 4.83 -4.88 5.28
C ALA A 96 5.48 -6.26 5.57
N SER A 97 6.81 -6.26 5.74
CA SER A 97 7.57 -7.47 6.05
C SER A 97 7.22 -8.00 7.44
N ALA A 98 7.14 -7.13 8.45
CA ALA A 98 6.70 -7.50 9.80
C ALA A 98 5.26 -8.03 9.84
N ALA A 99 4.37 -7.49 8.99
CA ALA A 99 3.01 -7.97 8.83
C ALA A 99 2.92 -9.28 8.02
N GLY A 100 4.00 -9.72 7.37
CA GLY A 100 4.00 -10.92 6.52
C GLY A 100 3.20 -10.76 5.23
N THR A 101 3.15 -9.55 4.66
CA THR A 101 2.43 -9.26 3.41
C THR A 101 3.31 -8.57 2.37
N ILE A 102 2.79 -8.41 1.15
CA ILE A 102 3.49 -7.85 0.00
C ILE A 102 3.39 -6.33 -0.02
N MET A 103 4.52 -5.67 -0.30
CA MET A 103 4.58 -4.26 -0.68
C MET A 103 4.85 -4.12 -2.17
N THR A 104 4.05 -3.30 -2.86
CA THR A 104 4.39 -2.87 -4.23
C THR A 104 5.11 -1.53 -4.18
N LEU A 105 6.36 -1.47 -4.63
CA LEU A 105 7.15 -0.24 -4.72
C LEU A 105 6.86 0.48 -6.05
N SER A 106 6.72 1.80 -6.02
CA SER A 106 6.52 2.61 -7.24
C SER A 106 7.85 2.96 -7.91
N SER A 107 7.84 3.08 -9.25
CA SER A 107 8.95 3.69 -10.00
C SER A 107 9.17 5.18 -9.70
N TRP A 108 8.22 5.83 -9.03
CA TRP A 108 8.30 7.21 -8.51
C TRP A 108 8.54 7.26 -6.99
N ALA A 109 9.15 6.21 -6.42
CA ALA A 109 9.56 6.19 -5.02
C ALA A 109 10.68 7.22 -4.74
N THR A 110 10.76 7.66 -3.50
CA THR A 110 11.86 8.50 -2.98
C THR A 110 13.03 7.69 -2.39
N SER A 111 13.02 6.38 -2.63
CA SER A 111 14.04 5.44 -2.22
C SER A 111 14.26 4.42 -3.35
N SER A 112 15.50 4.03 -3.60
CA SER A 112 15.84 3.06 -4.63
C SER A 112 15.33 1.65 -4.27
N VAL A 113 15.31 0.76 -5.26
CA VAL A 113 14.94 -0.64 -5.02
C VAL A 113 15.91 -1.29 -4.03
N GLU A 114 17.21 -1.06 -4.19
CA GLU A 114 18.27 -1.61 -3.34
C GLU A 114 18.14 -1.09 -1.90
N GLU A 115 17.86 0.21 -1.75
CA GLU A 115 17.59 0.83 -0.46
C GLU A 115 16.40 0.16 0.24
N VAL A 116 15.30 -0.08 -0.48
CA VAL A 116 14.13 -0.77 0.06
C VAL A 116 14.42 -2.24 0.36
N ALA A 117 15.15 -2.94 -0.51
CA ALA A 117 15.55 -4.33 -0.29
C ALA A 117 16.46 -4.49 0.93
N SER A 118 17.31 -3.50 1.21
CA SER A 118 18.22 -3.49 2.38
C SER A 118 17.48 -3.45 3.73
N THR A 119 16.19 -3.11 3.75
CA THR A 119 15.39 -3.07 4.99
C THR A 119 15.13 -4.45 5.61
N GLY A 120 15.34 -5.52 4.86
CA GLY A 120 15.18 -6.90 5.33
C GLY A 120 14.44 -7.79 4.32
N PRO A 121 14.38 -9.11 4.61
CA PRO A 121 13.66 -10.05 3.76
C PRO A 121 12.17 -9.74 3.73
N GLY A 122 11.55 -9.90 2.57
CA GLY A 122 10.12 -9.66 2.36
C GLY A 122 9.76 -9.73 0.88
N ILE A 123 8.58 -10.27 0.57
CA ILE A 123 8.09 -10.34 -0.81
C ILE A 123 7.64 -8.94 -1.21
N ARG A 124 8.15 -8.48 -2.34
CA ARG A 124 7.86 -7.13 -2.85
C ARG A 124 7.50 -7.25 -4.32
N PHE A 125 6.69 -6.33 -4.81
CA PHE A 125 6.45 -6.14 -6.24
C PHE A 125 6.97 -4.78 -6.65
N PHE A 126 7.18 -4.59 -7.96
CA PHE A 126 7.61 -3.31 -8.51
C PHE A 126 6.64 -2.82 -9.57
N GLN A 127 6.07 -1.64 -9.35
CA GLN A 127 5.21 -0.95 -10.30
C GLN A 127 6.09 -0.09 -11.22
N LEU A 128 5.98 -0.34 -12.52
CA LEU A 128 6.73 0.38 -13.56
C LEU A 128 5.77 0.98 -14.59
N TYR A 129 6.19 2.08 -15.21
CA TYR A 129 5.61 2.60 -16.44
C TYR A 129 6.55 2.33 -17.61
N VAL A 130 6.01 1.87 -18.74
CA VAL A 130 6.79 1.69 -19.98
C VAL A 130 7.17 3.07 -20.51
N SER A 131 8.44 3.42 -20.36
CA SER A 131 8.98 4.68 -20.87
C SER A 131 9.42 4.53 -22.34
N LEU A 132 9.45 5.65 -23.08
CA LEU A 132 9.98 5.66 -24.45
C LEU A 132 11.44 5.20 -24.50
N SER A 133 12.20 5.41 -23.42
CA SER A 133 13.53 4.83 -23.23
C SER A 133 13.42 3.42 -22.62
N LYS A 134 14.08 2.44 -23.24
CA LYS A 134 14.07 1.04 -22.75
C LYS A 134 14.98 0.81 -21.54
N GLN A 135 15.77 1.79 -21.10
CA GLN A 135 16.78 1.61 -20.04
C GLN A 135 16.17 1.22 -18.68
N LEU A 136 15.00 1.74 -18.33
CA LEU A 136 14.34 1.46 -17.04
C LEU A 136 13.85 0.00 -16.91
N VAL A 137 13.61 -0.69 -18.04
CA VAL A 137 13.16 -2.09 -18.05
C VAL A 137 14.29 -3.05 -17.63
N VAL A 138 15.55 -2.65 -17.83
CA VAL A 138 16.73 -3.50 -17.63
C VAL A 138 17.18 -3.56 -16.17
N GLN A 139 16.82 -2.58 -15.33
CA GLN A 139 17.23 -2.55 -13.92
C GLN A 139 16.35 -3.47 -13.03
N SER A 140 15.09 -3.70 -13.39
CA SER A 140 14.15 -4.49 -12.58
C SER A 140 14.50 -5.97 -12.34
N PRO A 141 15.09 -6.74 -13.30
CA PRO A 141 15.33 -8.18 -13.11
C PRO A 141 16.50 -8.52 -12.16
N HIS A 142 17.38 -7.57 -11.84
CA HIS A 142 18.63 -7.85 -11.13
C HIS A 142 18.55 -7.77 -9.60
N ILE A 143 17.41 -7.35 -9.03
CA ILE A 143 17.36 -6.88 -7.64
C ILE A 143 16.55 -7.81 -6.70
N GLY A 144 16.18 -9.01 -7.17
CA GLY A 144 15.57 -10.03 -6.30
C GLY A 144 14.24 -9.61 -5.67
N ILE A 145 13.53 -8.68 -6.34
CA ILE A 145 12.11 -8.36 -6.10
C ILE A 145 11.24 -9.37 -6.87
#